data_AF-A0A947DIB5-F1
#
_entry.id   AF-A0A947DIB5-F1
#
_cell.length_a   1.000
_cell.length_b   1.000
_cell.length_c   1.000
_cell.angle_alpha   90.00
_cell.angle_beta   90.00
_cell.angle_gamma   90.00
#
_symmetry.space_group_name_H-M   'P 1'
#
loop_
_entity.id
_entity.type
_entity.pdbx_description
1 polymer ?
#
loop_
_entity_poly.entity_id
_entity_poly.type
_entity_poly.pdbx_seq_one_letter_code
_entity_poly.pdbx_strand_id
1 'polypeptide(L)'
;MSSDINIDLSELERFIETMRQFQTRVDEQFKVLEQKWSICDESWQGKAKDEFQPDFESTTSVIRSALDNGEDALKFLEQYRDVVVEFEEGR
;
A
#
# COMPACT_ATOMS: atom_id res chain seq x y z
N MET A 1 2.62 31.77 -9.48
CA MET A 1 3.66 31.29 -10.40
C MET A 1 3.60 29.78 -10.33
N SER A 2 3.06 29.15 -11.37
CA SER A 2 3.13 27.70 -11.56
C SER A 2 4.60 27.34 -11.55
N SER A 3 5.07 26.63 -10.53
CA SER A 3 6.37 25.96 -10.62
C SER A 3 6.23 24.98 -11.77
N ASP A 4 6.91 25.21 -12.89
CA ASP A 4 7.04 24.23 -13.95
C ASP A 4 7.68 22.99 -13.32
N ILE A 5 6.84 22.04 -12.92
CA ILE A 5 7.30 20.75 -12.43
C ILE A 5 7.80 20.05 -13.68
N ASN A 6 9.11 20.14 -13.93
CA ASN A 6 9.76 19.33 -14.94
C ASN A 6 9.81 17.91 -14.39
N ILE A 7 8.84 17.09 -14.81
CA ILE A 7 8.70 15.71 -14.35
C ILE A 7 9.54 14.85 -15.26
N ASP A 8 10.50 14.15 -14.67
CA ASP A 8 11.14 13.04 -15.36
C ASP A 8 10.15 11.87 -15.42
N LEU A 9 9.56 11.67 -16.60
CA LEU A 9 8.60 10.59 -16.86
C LEU A 9 9.19 9.22 -16.48
N SER A 10 10.48 9.00 -16.75
CA SER A 10 11.14 7.72 -16.45
C SER A 10 11.29 7.49 -14.94
N GLU A 11 11.55 8.55 -14.17
CA GLU A 11 11.59 8.49 -12.71
C GLU A 11 10.20 8.23 -12.12
N LEU A 12 9.16 8.89 -12.67
CA LEU A 12 7.78 8.67 -12.27
C LEU A 12 7.32 7.22 -12.52
N GLU A 13 7.60 6.67 -13.70
CA GLU A 13 7.27 5.28 -14.03
C GLU A 13 7.99 4.29 -13.11
N ARG A 14 9.27 4.53 -12.82
CA ARG A 14 10.05 3.70 -11.89
C ARG A 14 9.50 3.77 -10.47
N PHE A 15 9.05 4.95 -10.03
CA PHE A 15 8.44 5.12 -8.72
C PHE A 15 7.11 4.37 -8.62
N ILE A 16 6.25 4.48 -9.63
CA ILE A 16 4.98 3.73 -9.72
C ILE A 16 5.22 2.23 -9.62
N GLU A 17 6.18 1.70 -10.39
CA GLU A 17 6.50 0.27 -10.34
C GLU A 17 7.04 -0.16 -8.97
N THR A 18 7.89 0.66 -8.35
CA THR A 18 8.41 0.40 -6.99
C THR A 18 7.27 0.37 -5.97
N MET A 19 6.33 1.31 -6.04
CA MET A 19 5.14 1.36 -5.19
C MET A 19 4.26 0.13 -5.38
N ARG A 20 4.03 -0.29 -6.62
CA ARG A 20 3.23 -1.49 -6.95
C ARG A 20 3.87 -2.77 -6.38
N GLN A 21 5.18 -2.92 -6.52
CA GLN A 21 5.91 -4.06 -5.96
C GLN A 21 5.89 -4.05 -4.42
N PHE A 22 6.04 -2.87 -3.81
CA PHE A 22 5.95 -2.71 -2.36
C PHE A 22 4.57 -3.12 -1.84
N GLN A 23 3.49 -2.61 -2.44
CA GLN A 23 2.12 -2.95 -2.05
C GLN A 23 1.84 -4.44 -2.18
N THR A 24 2.20 -5.03 -3.33
CA THR A 24 2.04 -6.47 -3.57
C THR A 24 2.73 -7.27 -2.47
N ARG A 25 3.99 -6.93 -2.16
CA ARG A 25 4.75 -7.64 -1.13
C ARG A 25 4.14 -7.46 0.27
N VAL A 26 3.69 -6.26 0.62
CA VAL A 26 3.07 -6.02 1.93
C VAL A 26 1.75 -6.78 2.05
N ASP A 27 0.91 -6.75 1.03
CA ASP A 27 -0.37 -7.49 0.98
C ASP A 27 -0.14 -9.00 1.12
N GLU A 28 0.82 -9.57 0.38
CA GLU A 28 1.17 -10.99 0.50
C GLU A 28 1.62 -11.37 1.92
N GLN A 29 2.53 -10.58 2.51
CA GLN A 29 2.99 -10.84 3.89
C GLN A 29 1.86 -10.66 4.90
N PHE A 30 0.98 -9.70 4.66
CA PHE A 30 -0.14 -9.43 5.54
C PHE A 30 -1.19 -10.56 5.52
N LYS A 31 -1.51 -11.10 4.34
CA LYS A 31 -2.36 -12.30 4.21
C LYS A 31 -1.77 -13.50 4.96
N VAL A 32 -0.45 -13.69 4.89
CA VAL A 32 0.24 -14.75 5.65
C VAL A 32 0.13 -14.51 7.16
N LEU A 33 0.25 -13.27 7.62
CA LEU A 33 0.08 -12.90 9.03
C LEU A 33 -1.34 -13.21 9.52
N GLU A 34 -2.36 -12.82 8.75
CA GLU A 34 -3.77 -13.07 9.08
C GLU A 34 -4.07 -14.57 9.15
N GLN A 35 -3.56 -15.37 8.21
CA GLN A 35 -3.70 -16.82 8.24
C GLN A 35 -3.05 -17.44 9.48
N LYS A 36 -1.83 -17.03 9.82
CA LYS A 36 -1.14 -17.49 11.03
C LYS A 36 -1.88 -17.08 12.30
N TRP A 37 -2.42 -15.86 12.32
CA TRP A 37 -3.23 -15.40 13.44
C TRP A 37 -4.48 -16.25 13.61
N SER A 38 -5.22 -16.58 12.54
CA SER A 38 -6.41 -17.44 12.62
C SER A 38 -6.10 -18.78 13.31
N ILE A 39 -4.96 -19.40 12.99
CA ILE A 39 -4.52 -20.66 13.60
C ILE A 39 -4.19 -20.47 15.09
N CYS A 40 -3.51 -19.37 15.43
CA CYS A 40 -3.22 -19.02 16.81
C CYS A 40 -4.50 -18.70 17.59
N ASP A 41 -5.46 -18.00 17.00
CA ASP A 41 -6.71 -17.59 17.63
C ASP A 41 -7.56 -18.80 18.06
N GLU A 42 -7.59 -19.85 17.23
CA GLU A 42 -8.30 -21.09 17.55
C GLU A 42 -7.69 -21.85 18.73
N SER A 43 -6.36 -21.85 18.85
CA SER A 43 -5.63 -22.70 19.80
C SER A 43 -5.14 -21.97 21.05
N TRP A 44 -4.91 -20.67 20.97
CA TRP A 44 -4.48 -19.83 22.08
C TRP A 44 -5.69 -19.30 22.82
N GLN A 45 -5.71 -19.46 24.14
CA GLN A 45 -6.80 -19.02 25.00
C GLN A 45 -6.22 -18.44 26.30
N GLY A 46 -6.98 -17.55 26.94
CA GLY A 46 -6.67 -16.98 28.26
C GLY A 46 -6.16 -15.54 28.23
N LYS A 47 -5.95 -14.99 29.43
CA LYS A 47 -5.72 -13.55 29.69
C LYS A 47 -4.65 -12.88 28.81
N ALA A 48 -3.56 -13.59 28.52
CA ALA A 48 -2.49 -13.05 27.67
C ALA A 48 -2.93 -12.84 26.20
N LYS A 49 -3.84 -13.68 25.70
CA LYS A 49 -4.48 -13.49 24.39
C LYS A 49 -5.41 -12.29 24.44
N ASP A 50 -6.27 -12.23 25.45
CA ASP A 50 -7.25 -11.15 25.61
C ASP A 50 -6.58 -9.77 25.69
N GLU A 51 -5.37 -9.70 26.27
CA GLU A 51 -4.55 -8.50 26.34
C GLU A 51 -3.86 -8.18 25.00
N PHE A 52 -3.44 -9.18 24.22
CA PHE A 52 -2.73 -9.00 22.95
C PHE A 52 -3.65 -8.75 21.74
N GLN A 53 -4.83 -9.37 21.73
CA GLN A 53 -5.75 -9.34 20.59
C GLN A 53 -6.13 -7.90 20.15
N PRO A 54 -6.44 -6.96 21.05
CA PRO A 54 -6.75 -5.58 20.65
C PRO A 54 -5.58 -4.88 19.92
N ASP A 55 -4.35 -5.08 20.38
CA ASP A 55 -3.16 -4.50 19.74
C ASP A 55 -2.92 -5.09 18.35
N PHE A 56 -3.15 -6.40 18.21
CA PHE A 56 -3.09 -7.08 16.93
C PHE A 56 -4.18 -6.57 15.95
N GLU A 57 -5.42 -6.48 16.40
CA GLU A 57 -6.54 -5.96 15.61
C GLU A 57 -6.34 -4.49 15.19
N SER A 58 -5.82 -3.66 16.09
CA SER A 58 -5.47 -2.27 15.80
C SER A 58 -4.38 -2.18 14.72
N THR A 59 -3.30 -2.96 14.89
CA THR A 59 -2.17 -2.97 13.95
C THR A 59 -2.61 -3.47 12.57
N THR A 60 -3.40 -4.53 12.52
CA THR A 60 -3.92 -5.09 11.26
C THR A 60 -4.86 -4.10 10.55
N SER A 61 -5.71 -3.38 11.30
CA SER A 61 -6.55 -2.32 10.74
C SER A 61 -5.74 -1.18 10.11
N VAL A 62 -4.66 -0.76 10.76
CA VAL A 62 -3.74 0.27 10.23
C VAL A 62 -3.06 -0.20 8.95
N ILE A 63 -2.60 -1.46 8.91
CA ILE A 63 -1.95 -2.02 7.71
C ILE A 63 -2.93 -2.11 6.54
N ARG A 64 -4.17 -2.57 6.76
CA ARG A 64 -5.22 -2.58 5.72
C ARG A 64 -5.47 -1.17 5.18
N SER A 65 -5.64 -0.21 6.07
CA SER A 65 -5.84 1.19 5.67
C SER A 65 -4.65 1.74 4.86
N ALA A 66 -3.43 1.35 5.21
CA ALA A 66 -2.23 1.75 4.46
C ALA A 66 -2.17 1.11 3.07
N LEU A 67 -2.60 -0.15 2.92
CA LEU A 67 -2.72 -0.82 1.62
C LEU A 67 -3.78 -0.14 0.76
N ASP A 68 -4.98 0.12 1.29
CA ASP A 68 -6.07 0.80 0.58
C ASP A 68 -5.65 2.20 0.09
N ASN A 69 -5.08 3.01 1.00
CA ASN A 69 -4.55 4.33 0.65
C ASN A 69 -3.42 4.25 -0.38
N GLY A 70 -2.62 3.19 -0.31
CA GLY A 70 -1.59 2.90 -1.28
C GLY A 70 -2.17 2.66 -2.67
N GLU A 71 -3.19 1.81 -2.80
CA GLU A 71 -3.82 1.51 -4.09
C GLU A 71 -4.40 2.77 -4.73
N ASP A 72 -5.05 3.63 -3.93
CA ASP A 72 -5.60 4.89 -4.41
C ASP A 72 -4.50 5.88 -4.84
N ALA A 73 -3.40 5.95 -4.09
CA ALA A 73 -2.24 6.73 -4.49
C ALA A 73 -1.62 6.20 -5.81
N LEU A 74 -1.56 4.87 -5.99
CA LEU A 74 -1.05 4.25 -7.21
C LEU A 74 -1.93 4.63 -8.42
N LYS A 75 -3.25 4.52 -8.30
CA LYS A 75 -4.20 4.93 -9.35
C LYS A 75 -4.03 6.39 -9.72
N PHE A 76 -3.86 7.26 -8.72
CA PHE A 76 -3.61 8.68 -8.96
C PHE A 76 -2.29 8.90 -9.72
N LEU A 77 -1.21 8.23 -9.33
CA LEU A 77 0.09 8.37 -9.99
C LEU A 77 0.06 7.84 -11.44
N GLU A 78 -0.68 6.78 -11.70
CA GLU A 78 -0.89 6.27 -13.06
C GLU A 78 -1.64 7.28 -13.93
N GLN A 79 -2.76 7.83 -13.43
CA GLN A 79 -3.49 8.90 -14.13
C GLN A 79 -2.62 10.14 -14.34
N TYR A 80 -1.80 10.49 -13.35
CA TYR A 80 -0.89 11.62 -13.45
C TYR A 80 0.18 11.40 -14.51
N ARG A 81 0.74 10.19 -14.59
CA ARG A 81 1.67 9.79 -15.64
C ARG A 81 1.03 9.89 -17.02
N ASP A 82 -0.22 9.44 -17.18
CA ASP A 82 -0.93 9.55 -18.46
C ASP A 82 -1.07 11.01 -18.90
N VAL A 83 -1.43 11.91 -17.97
CA VAL A 83 -1.50 13.36 -18.25
C VAL A 83 -0.14 13.92 -18.66
N VAL A 84 0.95 13.56 -17.96
CA VAL A 84 2.30 14.02 -18.32
C VAL A 84 2.69 13.57 -19.72
N VAL A 85 2.41 12.31 -20.08
CA VAL A 85 2.65 11.78 -21.44
C VAL A 85 1.88 12.58 -22.49
N GLU A 86 0.58 12.85 -22.28
CA GLU A 86 -0.22 13.65 -23.21
C GLU A 86 0.34 15.06 -23.43
N PHE A 87 0.85 15.70 -22.37
CA PHE A 87 1.47 17.02 -22.45
C PHE A 87 2.82 17.02 -23.17
N GLU A 88 3.60 15.94 -23.06
CA GLU A 88 4.88 15.79 -23.75
C GLU A 88 4.71 15.40 -25.23
N GLU A 89 3.73 14.56 -25.57
CA GLU A 89 3.43 14.14 -26.94
C GLU A 89 2.63 15.19 -27.76
N GLY A 90 1.86 16.05 -27.08
CA GLY A 90 1.12 17.16 -27.70
C GLY A 90 1.98 18.40 -28.03
N ARG A 91 3.28 18.35 -27.76
CA ARG A 91 4.29 19.39 -28.06
C ARG A 91 5.11 19.04 -29.29
#